data_AF-A7T9F7-F1
#
_entry.id   AF-A7T9F7-F1
#
_cell.length_a   1.000
_cell.length_b   1.000
_cell.length_c   1.000
_cell.angle_alpha   90.00
_cell.angle_beta   90.00
_cell.angle_gamma   90.00
#
_symmetry.space_group_name_H-M   'P 1'
#
loop_
_entity.id
_entity.type
_entity.pdbx_description
1 polymer ?
#
loop_
_entity_poly.entity_id
_entity_poly.type
_entity_poly.pdbx_seq_one_letter_code
_entity_poly.pdbx_strand_id
1 'polypeptide(L)'
;SNLPAPKKIKWNLKASSLEAIEKAKQRLQRCVPNLVVIKLFEFQGYGKDFIKSQKLSPDAWFQISLQLAFYRLHGHVAAPYETATVRKFKLGRSDSIRSASIPTLEFVKAMSKNPLSLSHLSSRSLLLHNCLQTNIVFALFQAMNGQGIDRHLFALKCASQEAGMDLPAVFADPTHKYFFDCKLSTSQVRLKLISVFGVFC
;
A
#
# COMPACT_ATOMS: atom_id res chain seq x y z
N SER A 1 17.12 -40.36 -17.79
CA SER A 1 17.97 -39.42 -17.02
C SER A 1 18.43 -40.13 -15.75
N ASN A 2 19.75 -40.26 -15.54
CA ASN A 2 20.34 -40.96 -14.38
C ASN A 2 20.58 -40.00 -13.21
N LEU A 3 19.51 -39.39 -12.68
CA LEU A 3 19.61 -38.55 -11.49
C LEU A 3 19.23 -39.34 -10.23
N PRO A 4 19.96 -39.17 -9.12
CA PRO A 4 19.62 -39.83 -7.86
C PRO A 4 18.28 -39.32 -7.32
N ALA A 5 17.58 -40.19 -6.59
CA ALA A 5 16.33 -39.83 -5.95
C ALA A 5 16.52 -38.71 -4.90
N PRO A 6 15.56 -37.77 -4.77
CA PRO A 6 15.58 -36.77 -3.70
C PRO A 6 15.68 -37.42 -2.30
N LYS A 7 16.52 -36.86 -1.44
CA LYS A 7 16.73 -37.37 -0.07
C LYS A 7 15.86 -36.62 0.94
N LYS A 8 15.08 -37.35 1.74
CA LYS A 8 14.25 -36.79 2.82
C LYS A 8 15.12 -36.18 3.93
N ILE A 9 14.87 -34.93 4.28
CA ILE A 9 15.49 -34.27 5.44
C ILE A 9 14.89 -34.86 6.72
N LYS A 10 15.77 -35.30 7.64
CA LYS A 10 15.39 -35.84 8.96
C LYS A 10 15.68 -34.78 10.01
N TRP A 11 14.74 -34.61 10.94
CA TRP A 11 14.88 -33.68 12.07
C TRP A 11 14.94 -34.48 13.36
N ASN A 12 15.90 -34.15 14.22
CA ASN A 12 15.96 -34.68 15.59
C ASN A 12 15.27 -33.68 16.52
N LEU A 13 14.00 -33.91 16.82
CA LEU A 13 13.18 -33.00 17.62
C LEU A 13 13.25 -33.37 19.10
N LYS A 14 13.58 -32.39 19.93
CA LYS A 14 13.53 -32.52 21.40
C LYS A 14 12.09 -32.27 21.88
N ALA A 15 11.78 -32.68 23.11
CA ALA A 15 10.49 -32.38 23.74
C ALA A 15 10.14 -30.88 23.71
N SER A 16 11.12 -30.00 23.98
CA SER A 16 10.93 -28.56 23.89
C SER A 16 10.62 -28.06 22.48
N SER A 17 11.18 -28.68 21.44
CA SER A 17 10.85 -28.37 20.04
C SER A 17 9.41 -28.77 19.71
N LEU A 18 8.98 -29.95 20.17
CA LEU A 18 7.61 -30.42 19.98
C LEU A 18 6.59 -29.50 20.68
N GLU A 19 6.89 -29.06 21.89
CA GLU A 19 6.07 -28.09 22.62
C GLU A 19 6.00 -26.74 21.89
N ALA A 20 7.13 -26.24 21.37
CA ALA A 20 7.17 -24.99 20.61
C ALA A 20 6.36 -25.08 19.30
N ILE A 21 6.42 -26.23 18.60
CA ILE A 21 5.61 -26.50 17.41
C ILE A 21 4.12 -26.45 17.75
N GLU A 22 3.71 -27.10 18.85
CA GLU A 22 2.31 -27.12 19.25
C GLU A 22 1.81 -25.72 19.66
N LYS A 23 2.62 -24.95 20.40
CA LYS A 23 2.32 -23.54 20.70
C LYS A 23 2.18 -22.69 19.44
N ALA A 24 3.08 -22.86 18.46
CA ALA A 24 3.03 -22.15 17.19
C ALA A 24 1.77 -22.50 16.38
N LYS A 25 1.38 -23.78 16.36
CA LYS A 25 0.15 -24.26 15.73
C LYS A 25 -1.09 -23.64 16.38
N GLN A 26 -1.17 -23.66 17.72
CA GLN A 26 -2.29 -23.05 18.43
C GLN A 26 -2.37 -21.54 18.17
N ARG A 27 -1.24 -20.85 18.15
CA ARG A 27 -1.18 -19.42 17.79
C ARG A 27 -1.72 -19.20 16.38
N LEU A 28 -1.28 -19.99 15.40
CA LEU A 28 -1.76 -19.89 14.02
C LEU A 28 -3.27 -20.10 13.94
N GLN A 29 -3.79 -21.13 14.60
CA GLN A 29 -5.23 -21.44 14.61
C GLN A 29 -6.08 -20.33 15.22
N ARG A 30 -5.57 -19.63 16.25
CA ARG A 30 -6.25 -18.46 16.84
C ARG A 30 -6.17 -17.22 15.96
N CYS A 31 -5.03 -17.03 15.28
CA CYS A 31 -4.74 -15.83 14.49
C CYS A 31 -5.44 -15.82 13.13
N VAL A 32 -5.42 -16.94 12.39
CA VAL A 32 -5.85 -16.96 10.98
C VAL A 32 -7.32 -16.55 10.80
N PRO A 33 -8.30 -17.09 11.56
CA PRO A 33 -9.71 -16.76 11.31
C PRO A 33 -10.07 -15.29 11.60
N ASN A 34 -9.36 -14.65 12.53
CA ASN A 34 -9.73 -13.32 13.04
C ASN A 34 -8.86 -12.18 12.49
N LEU A 35 -7.72 -12.49 11.87
CA LEU A 35 -6.76 -11.47 11.42
C LEU A 35 -6.71 -11.30 9.90
N VAL A 36 -7.14 -12.29 9.12
CA VAL A 36 -6.93 -12.28 7.67
C VAL A 36 -8.21 -12.69 6.94
N VAL A 37 -8.83 -11.74 6.26
CA VAL A 37 -9.89 -11.99 5.27
C VAL A 37 -9.31 -11.70 3.89
N ILE A 38 -9.27 -12.72 3.03
CA ILE A 38 -8.82 -12.58 1.65
C ILE A 38 -10.04 -12.66 0.74
N LYS A 39 -10.23 -11.63 -0.09
CA LYS A 39 -11.24 -11.62 -1.13
C LYS A 39 -10.57 -11.34 -2.47
N LEU A 40 -10.93 -12.13 -3.47
CA LEU A 40 -10.58 -11.83 -4.85
C LEU A 40 -11.73 -11.04 -5.47
N PHE A 41 -11.40 -9.91 -6.07
CA PHE A 41 -12.34 -9.08 -6.80
C PHE A 41 -11.81 -8.83 -8.21
N GLU A 42 -12.56 -9.27 -9.21
CA GLU A 42 -12.27 -9.03 -10.62
C GLU A 42 -13.23 -7.97 -11.16
N PHE A 43 -12.69 -6.82 -11.53
CA PHE A 43 -13.46 -5.76 -12.16
C PHE A 43 -13.47 -5.94 -13.68
N GLN A 44 -14.64 -6.23 -14.26
CA GLN A 44 -14.81 -6.50 -15.70
C GLN A 44 -15.38 -5.32 -16.50
N GLY A 45 -15.66 -4.17 -15.88
CA GLY A 45 -16.29 -3.04 -16.56
C GLY A 45 -15.39 -2.33 -17.58
N TYR A 46 -14.10 -2.18 -17.25
CA TYR A 46 -13.08 -1.62 -18.13
C TYR A 46 -11.68 -1.96 -17.61
N GLY A 47 -10.66 -1.74 -18.44
CA GLY A 47 -9.26 -1.95 -18.08
C GLY A 47 -8.37 -0.75 -18.36
N LYS A 48 -7.06 -1.00 -18.34
CA LYS A 48 -6.02 0.01 -18.58
C LYS A 48 -6.19 0.76 -19.91
N ASP A 49 -6.73 0.11 -20.94
CA ASP A 49 -6.80 0.67 -22.28
C ASP A 49 -7.83 1.80 -22.36
N PHE A 50 -8.97 1.64 -21.66
CA PHE A 50 -9.94 2.73 -21.48
C PHE A 50 -9.34 3.88 -20.67
N ILE A 51 -8.68 3.61 -19.55
CA ILE A 51 -8.09 4.67 -18.71
C ILE A 51 -7.04 5.47 -19.52
N LYS A 52 -6.23 4.77 -20.32
CA LYS A 52 -5.27 5.40 -21.23
C LYS A 52 -5.94 6.20 -22.35
N SER A 53 -7.08 5.76 -22.89
CA SER A 53 -7.81 6.52 -23.91
C SER A 53 -8.32 7.86 -23.36
N GLN A 54 -8.55 7.95 -22.05
CA GLN A 54 -8.86 9.20 -21.34
C GLN A 54 -7.62 10.03 -20.97
N LYS A 55 -6.42 9.62 -21.42
CA LYS A 55 -5.12 10.25 -21.09
C LYS A 55 -4.81 10.28 -19.58
N LEU A 56 -5.26 9.27 -18.84
CA LEU A 56 -5.03 9.15 -17.41
C LEU A 56 -4.03 8.02 -17.09
N SER A 57 -3.33 8.15 -15.96
CA SER A 57 -2.47 7.06 -15.44
C SER A 57 -3.35 5.96 -14.82
N PRO A 58 -3.29 4.71 -15.30
CA PRO A 58 -4.05 3.59 -14.72
C PRO A 58 -3.76 3.36 -13.23
N ASP A 59 -2.52 3.61 -12.83
CA ASP A 59 -2.05 3.42 -11.47
C ASP A 59 -2.64 4.48 -10.53
N ALA A 60 -2.47 5.77 -10.88
CA ALA A 60 -3.06 6.87 -10.11
C ALA A 60 -4.59 6.78 -10.08
N TRP A 61 -5.22 6.39 -11.19
CA TRP A 61 -6.67 6.15 -11.25
C TRP A 61 -7.12 5.14 -10.19
N PHE A 62 -6.42 4.00 -10.11
CA PHE A 62 -6.76 2.95 -9.18
C PHE A 62 -6.53 3.39 -7.71
N GLN A 63 -5.42 4.05 -7.43
CA GLN A 63 -5.11 4.56 -6.08
C GLN A 63 -6.13 5.58 -5.58
N ILE A 64 -6.53 6.53 -6.43
CA ILE A 64 -7.57 7.51 -6.09
C ILE A 64 -8.94 6.82 -5.94
N SER A 65 -9.22 5.77 -6.72
CA SER A 65 -10.44 4.97 -6.57
C SER A 65 -10.50 4.26 -5.22
N LEU A 66 -9.37 3.73 -4.72
CA LEU A 66 -9.29 3.14 -3.38
C LEU A 66 -9.51 4.19 -2.27
N GLN A 67 -8.95 5.39 -2.42
CA GLN A 67 -9.20 6.50 -1.48
C GLN A 67 -10.69 6.90 -1.46
N LEU A 68 -11.34 6.94 -2.63
CA LEU A 68 -12.78 7.19 -2.72
C LEU A 68 -13.60 6.08 -2.04
N ALA A 69 -13.26 4.81 -2.29
CA ALA A 69 -13.94 3.68 -1.68
C ALA A 69 -13.79 3.71 -0.15
N PHE A 70 -12.57 3.95 0.35
CA PHE A 70 -12.30 4.06 1.78
C PHE A 70 -13.07 5.23 2.41
N TYR A 71 -13.06 6.41 1.76
CA TYR A 71 -13.79 7.58 2.25
C TYR A 71 -15.29 7.32 2.35
N ARG A 72 -15.89 6.62 1.38
CA ARG A 72 -17.33 6.27 1.40
C ARG A 72 -17.68 5.29 2.53
N LEU A 73 -16.75 4.42 2.92
CA LEU A 73 -16.95 3.45 4.00
C LEU A 73 -16.70 4.04 5.39
N HIS A 74 -15.72 4.95 5.52
CA HIS A 74 -15.20 5.39 6.82
C HIS A 74 -15.37 6.88 7.11
N GLY A 75 -15.75 7.69 6.12
CA GLY A 75 -15.96 9.13 6.28
C GLY A 75 -14.69 9.98 6.33
N HIS A 76 -13.51 9.38 6.16
CA HIS A 76 -12.21 10.07 6.10
C HIS A 76 -11.28 9.41 5.07
N VAL A 77 -10.21 10.10 4.67
CA VAL A 77 -9.18 9.53 3.79
C VAL A 77 -8.29 8.56 4.56
N ALA A 78 -7.82 7.49 3.89
CA ALA A 78 -6.93 6.52 4.53
C ALA A 78 -5.50 7.06 4.59
N ALA A 79 -4.78 6.77 5.68
CA ALA A 79 -3.33 6.82 5.68
C ALA A 79 -2.80 5.77 4.69
N PRO A 80 -2.22 6.17 3.54
CA PRO A 80 -1.86 5.22 2.50
C PRO A 80 -0.40 4.80 2.59
N TYR A 81 -0.15 3.58 2.15
CA TYR A 81 1.17 3.09 1.80
C TYR A 81 1.07 2.47 0.42
N GLU A 82 1.60 3.13 -0.60
CA GLU A 82 1.78 2.53 -1.92
C GLU A 82 3.28 2.31 -2.17
N THR A 83 3.65 1.11 -2.59
CA THR A 83 5.06 0.78 -2.82
C THR A 83 5.60 1.42 -4.10
N ALA A 84 6.56 2.33 -3.98
CA ALA A 84 7.38 2.82 -5.11
C ALA A 84 8.74 2.13 -5.15
N THR A 85 9.19 1.73 -6.34
CA THR A 85 10.54 1.22 -6.53
C THR A 85 11.54 2.37 -6.63
N VAL A 86 12.64 2.29 -5.88
CA VAL A 86 13.79 3.21 -5.99
C VAL A 86 15.03 2.50 -6.55
N ARG A 87 14.84 1.36 -7.24
CA ARG A 87 15.90 0.53 -7.85
C ARG A 87 16.76 1.24 -8.90
N LYS A 88 16.43 2.47 -9.28
CA LYS A 88 17.29 3.31 -10.13
C LYS A 88 18.57 3.77 -9.39
N PHE A 89 18.57 3.75 -8.07
CA PHE A 89 19.74 4.05 -7.24
C PHE A 89 20.48 2.75 -6.86
N LYS A 90 21.79 2.87 -6.59
CA LYS A 90 22.61 1.76 -6.10
C LYS A 90 22.01 1.20 -4.79
N LEU A 91 21.82 -0.11 -4.72
CA LEU A 91 21.15 -0.82 -3.61
C LEU A 91 19.71 -0.36 -3.33
N GLY A 92 19.08 0.34 -4.27
CA GLY A 92 17.73 0.87 -4.12
C GLY A 92 16.70 -0.22 -3.84
N ARG A 93 15.89 -0.01 -2.79
CA ARG A 93 14.77 -0.88 -2.39
C ARG A 93 13.45 -0.23 -2.81
N SER A 94 12.65 0.19 -1.83
CA SER A 94 11.40 0.89 -2.05
C SER A 94 11.28 2.14 -1.18
N ASP A 95 10.48 3.07 -1.64
CA ASP A 95 9.91 4.17 -0.86
C ASP A 95 8.38 4.08 -0.93
N SER A 96 7.69 5.06 -0.34
CA SER A 96 6.23 5.06 -0.20
C SER A 96 5.60 6.23 -0.95
N ILE A 97 4.59 5.97 -1.78
CA ILE A 97 3.72 6.99 -2.38
C ILE A 97 2.56 7.23 -1.42
N ARG A 98 2.30 8.51 -1.13
CA ARG A 98 1.25 8.95 -0.20
C ARG A 98 0.06 9.52 -0.99
N SER A 99 -0.85 8.66 -1.45
CA SER A 99 -2.01 9.05 -2.29
C SER A 99 -3.06 9.93 -1.58
N ALA A 100 -2.98 10.08 -0.27
CA ALA A 100 -3.83 10.93 0.55
C ALA A 100 -3.27 12.36 0.54
N SER A 101 -3.78 13.17 -0.38
CA SER A 101 -3.44 14.58 -0.53
C SER A 101 -4.65 15.47 -0.28
N ILE A 102 -4.45 16.79 -0.14
CA ILE A 102 -5.54 17.76 -0.07
C ILE A 102 -6.44 17.66 -1.32
N PRO A 103 -5.90 17.65 -2.56
CA PRO A 103 -6.70 17.39 -3.76
C PRO A 103 -7.49 16.07 -3.72
N THR A 104 -6.90 15.00 -3.19
CA THR A 104 -7.60 13.72 -3.01
C THR A 104 -8.80 13.89 -2.07
N LEU A 105 -8.62 14.57 -0.92
CA LEU A 105 -9.70 14.82 0.04
C LEU A 105 -10.86 15.62 -0.58
N GLU A 106 -10.54 16.67 -1.35
CA GLU A 106 -11.52 17.49 -2.04
C GLU A 106 -12.31 16.68 -3.07
N PHE A 107 -11.62 15.90 -3.90
CA PHE A 107 -12.24 15.02 -4.88
C PHE A 107 -13.15 13.98 -4.22
N VAL A 108 -12.69 13.25 -3.19
CA VAL A 108 -13.49 12.19 -2.58
C VAL A 108 -14.71 12.76 -1.84
N LYS A 109 -14.60 13.94 -1.23
CA LYS A 109 -15.74 14.68 -0.66
C LYS A 109 -16.77 15.03 -1.73
N ALA A 110 -16.33 15.63 -2.83
CA ALA A 110 -17.21 16.04 -3.92
C ALA A 110 -17.91 14.86 -4.61
N MET A 111 -17.24 13.72 -4.72
CA MET A 111 -17.77 12.47 -5.29
C MET A 111 -18.67 11.67 -4.34
N SER A 112 -18.61 11.95 -3.04
CA SER A 112 -19.46 11.27 -2.04
C SER A 112 -20.74 12.05 -1.74
N LYS A 113 -20.77 13.37 -2.00
CA LYS A 113 -21.97 14.20 -1.87
C LYS A 113 -22.84 14.10 -3.13
N ASN A 114 -24.03 13.50 -3.05
CA ASN A 114 -24.99 13.35 -4.16
C ASN A 114 -24.36 12.80 -5.46
N PRO A 115 -23.91 11.53 -5.48
CA PRO A 115 -23.10 10.98 -6.56
C PRO A 115 -23.78 11.02 -7.94
N LEU A 116 -25.12 10.98 -7.98
CA LEU A 116 -25.90 10.97 -9.21
C LEU A 116 -26.19 12.37 -9.79
N SER A 117 -25.85 13.45 -9.08
CA SER A 117 -26.12 14.80 -9.59
C SER A 117 -25.20 15.16 -10.75
N LEU A 118 -25.81 15.49 -11.89
CA LEU A 118 -25.09 15.94 -13.09
C LEU A 118 -24.65 17.42 -12.99
N SER A 119 -25.24 18.19 -12.08
CA SER A 119 -24.99 19.64 -11.91
C SER A 119 -23.55 20.01 -11.58
N HIS A 120 -22.75 19.05 -11.10
CA HIS A 120 -21.37 19.26 -10.64
C HIS A 120 -20.35 18.42 -11.42
N LEU A 121 -20.71 17.88 -12.58
CA LEU A 121 -19.82 17.02 -13.36
C LEU A 121 -18.52 17.73 -13.75
N SER A 122 -18.60 18.95 -14.30
CA SER A 122 -17.41 19.70 -14.73
C SER A 122 -16.47 19.98 -13.56
N SER A 123 -17.01 20.38 -12.40
CA SER A 123 -16.22 20.60 -11.18
C SER A 123 -15.59 19.31 -10.66
N ARG A 124 -16.30 18.18 -10.70
CA ARG A 124 -15.78 16.88 -10.25
C ARG A 124 -14.69 16.35 -11.18
N SER A 125 -14.84 16.57 -12.49
CA SER A 125 -13.82 16.23 -13.49
C SER A 125 -12.54 17.02 -13.25
N LEU A 126 -12.64 18.32 -12.96
CA LEU A 126 -11.48 19.14 -12.61
C LEU A 126 -10.78 18.65 -11.34
N LEU A 127 -11.54 18.33 -10.29
CA LEU A 127 -11.00 17.78 -9.03
C LEU A 127 -10.31 16.44 -9.25
N LEU A 128 -10.90 15.56 -10.07
CA LEU A 128 -10.31 14.29 -10.47
C LEU A 128 -8.96 14.50 -11.19
N HIS A 129 -8.90 15.40 -12.16
CA HIS A 129 -7.65 15.69 -12.86
C HIS A 129 -6.59 16.23 -11.89
N ASN A 130 -6.95 17.14 -10.98
CA ASN A 130 -6.03 17.69 -9.99
C ASN A 130 -5.45 16.61 -9.06
N CYS A 131 -6.30 15.75 -8.48
CA CYS A 131 -5.83 14.71 -7.56
C CYS A 131 -4.99 13.65 -8.27
N LEU A 132 -5.32 13.28 -9.51
CA LEU A 132 -4.52 12.36 -10.31
C LEU A 132 -3.14 12.93 -10.64
N GLN A 133 -3.07 14.21 -11.04
CA GLN A 133 -1.80 14.88 -11.31
C GLN A 133 -0.94 14.97 -10.04
N THR A 134 -1.54 15.29 -8.89
CA THR A 134 -0.83 15.31 -7.61
C THR A 134 -0.26 13.94 -7.25
N ASN A 135 -1.05 12.87 -7.41
CA ASN A 135 -0.57 11.51 -7.15
C ASN A 135 0.59 11.12 -8.08
N ILE A 136 0.51 11.49 -9.36
CA ILE A 136 1.61 11.26 -10.33
C ILE A 136 2.87 12.03 -9.90
N VAL A 137 2.73 13.27 -9.44
CA VAL A 137 3.86 14.08 -8.98
C VAL A 137 4.53 13.45 -7.75
N PHE A 138 3.75 13.00 -6.77
CA PHE A 138 4.26 12.29 -5.61
C PHE A 138 4.97 10.99 -6.00
N ALA A 139 4.40 10.23 -6.94
CA ALA A 139 5.02 9.01 -7.43
C ALA A 139 6.37 9.27 -8.11
N LEU A 140 6.39 10.15 -9.13
CA LEU A 140 7.55 10.35 -10.00
C LEU A 140 8.63 11.21 -9.35
N PHE A 141 8.26 12.35 -8.77
CA PHE A 141 9.22 13.34 -8.30
C PHE A 141 9.62 13.18 -6.84
N GLN A 142 8.78 12.52 -6.04
CA GLN A 142 9.10 12.23 -4.64
C GLN A 142 9.58 10.80 -4.49
N ALA A 143 8.66 9.83 -4.45
CA ALA A 143 8.99 8.47 -4.04
C ALA A 143 9.99 7.78 -4.98
N MET A 144 9.71 7.69 -6.29
CA MET A 144 10.60 7.01 -7.25
C MET A 144 11.95 7.72 -7.44
N ASN A 145 12.02 9.02 -7.10
CA ASN A 145 13.23 9.82 -7.13
C ASN A 145 13.96 9.89 -5.78
N GLY A 146 13.54 9.12 -4.77
CA GLY A 146 14.20 9.07 -3.46
C GLY A 146 14.10 10.38 -2.68
N GLN A 147 13.09 11.19 -3.00
CA GLN A 147 12.75 12.45 -2.31
C GLN A 147 11.49 12.28 -1.45
N GLY A 148 11.06 11.03 -1.19
CA GLY A 148 10.00 10.72 -0.24
C GLY A 148 10.49 10.87 1.21
N ILE A 149 9.56 11.09 2.13
CA ILE A 149 9.87 11.34 3.55
C ILE A 149 9.92 10.05 4.38
N ASP A 150 9.19 9.01 3.97
CA ASP A 150 9.01 7.79 4.76
C ASP A 150 10.34 7.10 5.09
N ARG A 151 11.18 6.85 4.09
CA ARG A 151 12.49 6.21 4.31
C ARG A 151 13.49 7.13 4.97
N HIS A 152 13.40 8.44 4.71
CA HIS A 152 14.27 9.42 5.34
C HIS A 152 14.00 9.50 6.85
N LEU A 153 12.74 9.65 7.26
CA LEU A 153 12.33 9.64 8.67
C LEU A 153 12.68 8.32 9.36
N PHE A 154 12.47 7.19 8.68
CA PHE A 154 12.86 5.88 9.21
C PHE A 154 14.38 5.78 9.44
N ALA A 155 15.19 6.21 8.47
CA ALA A 155 16.64 6.18 8.58
C ALA A 155 17.15 7.08 9.71
N LEU A 156 16.59 8.29 9.86
CA LEU A 156 16.92 9.19 10.97
C LEU A 156 16.57 8.59 12.33
N LYS A 157 15.43 7.90 12.43
CA LYS A 157 15.05 7.18 13.65
C LYS A 157 16.04 6.07 13.97
N CYS A 158 16.39 5.22 13.00
CA CYS A 158 17.40 4.17 13.19
C CYS A 158 18.76 4.76 13.58
N ALA A 159 19.21 5.81 12.92
CA ALA A 159 20.47 6.47 13.23
C ALA A 159 20.51 7.02 14.67
N SER A 160 19.41 7.61 15.16
CA SER A 160 19.34 8.06 16.57
C SER A 160 19.48 6.91 17.57
N GLN A 161 18.90 5.74 17.25
CA GLN A 161 18.98 4.54 18.09
C GLN A 161 20.39 3.94 18.06
N GLU A 162 21.01 3.87 16.88
CA GLU A 162 22.39 3.38 16.72
C GLU A 162 23.40 4.30 17.41
N ALA A 163 23.15 5.61 17.43
CA ALA A 163 23.96 6.58 18.14
C ALA A 163 23.74 6.56 19.67
N GLY A 164 22.81 5.75 20.19
CA GLY A 164 22.49 5.70 21.61
C GLY A 164 21.86 6.99 22.15
N MET A 165 21.24 7.79 21.27
CA MET A 165 20.56 9.02 21.65
C MET A 165 19.16 8.71 22.20
N ASP A 166 18.66 9.59 23.06
CA ASP A 166 17.23 9.61 23.38
C ASP A 166 16.41 9.80 22.11
N LEU A 167 15.25 9.15 22.05
CA LEU A 167 14.37 9.20 20.89
C LEU A 167 13.97 10.66 20.59
N PRO A 168 14.32 11.21 19.41
CA PRO A 168 13.95 12.57 19.06
C PRO A 168 12.44 12.81 19.16
N ALA A 169 12.04 13.99 19.63
CA ALA A 169 10.64 14.33 19.93
C ALA A 169 9.68 14.08 18.74
N VAL A 170 10.13 14.35 17.52
CA VAL A 170 9.36 14.10 16.28
C VAL A 170 8.93 12.63 16.12
N PHE A 171 9.72 11.67 16.63
CA PHE A 171 9.40 10.24 16.56
C PHE A 171 8.59 9.74 17.76
N ALA A 172 8.55 10.52 18.85
CA ALA A 172 7.71 10.27 20.02
C ALA A 172 6.30 10.86 19.85
N ASP A 173 6.13 11.82 18.92
CA ASP A 173 4.86 12.47 18.65
C ASP A 173 3.77 11.46 18.19
N PRO A 174 2.53 11.53 18.74
CA PRO A 174 1.44 10.66 18.32
C PRO A 174 1.12 10.72 16.82
N THR A 175 1.37 11.86 16.17
CA THR A 175 1.18 12.02 14.72
C THR A 175 2.16 11.18 13.91
N HIS A 176 3.38 10.94 14.40
CA HIS A 176 4.31 10.00 13.77
C HIS A 176 3.74 8.58 13.79
N LYS A 177 3.18 8.14 14.94
CA LYS A 177 2.51 6.84 15.03
C LYS A 177 1.32 6.76 14.06
N TYR A 178 0.50 7.80 13.98
CA TYR A 178 -0.62 7.87 13.04
C TYR A 178 -0.16 7.84 11.57
N PHE A 179 0.90 8.58 11.24
CA PHE A 179 1.46 8.65 9.89
C PHE A 179 1.96 7.29 9.38
N PHE A 180 2.51 6.46 10.27
CA PHE A 180 2.96 5.10 9.95
C PHE A 180 1.91 4.01 10.21
N ASP A 181 0.73 4.34 10.75
CA ASP A 181 -0.41 3.43 10.90
C ASP A 181 -1.23 3.39 9.59
N CYS A 182 -0.63 2.79 8.57
CA CYS A 182 -1.19 2.73 7.22
C CYS A 182 -2.43 1.82 7.16
N LYS A 183 -3.62 2.43 7.12
CA LYS A 183 -4.91 1.72 7.02
C LYS A 183 -5.20 1.19 5.63
N LEU A 184 -4.49 1.67 4.62
CA LEU A 184 -4.58 1.21 3.25
C LEU A 184 -3.15 0.95 2.74
N SER A 185 -2.73 -0.31 2.77
CA SER A 185 -1.48 -0.73 2.13
C SER A 185 -1.78 -1.17 0.71
N THR A 186 -0.91 -0.87 -0.25
CA THR A 186 -1.14 -1.24 -1.65
C THR A 186 0.17 -1.54 -2.36
N SER A 187 0.11 -2.47 -3.31
CA SER A 187 1.18 -2.71 -4.27
C SER A 187 0.59 -3.14 -5.59
N GLN A 188 1.15 -2.61 -6.68
CA GLN A 188 0.79 -3.06 -8.02
C GLN A 188 1.77 -4.15 -8.46
N VAL A 189 1.23 -5.31 -8.83
CA VAL A 189 1.99 -6.41 -9.44
C VAL A 189 1.46 -6.64 -10.84
N ARG A 190 2.29 -6.38 -11.86
CA ARG A 190 1.92 -6.60 -13.27
C ARG A 190 2.36 -7.99 -13.69
N LEU A 191 1.40 -8.86 -13.99
CA LEU A 191 1.66 -10.24 -14.44
C LEU A 191 1.07 -10.46 -15.84
N LYS A 192 1.74 -11.28 -16.65
CA LYS A 192 1.26 -11.67 -17.99
C LYS A 192 0.53 -13.02 -18.03
N LEU A 193 0.70 -13.90 -17.02
CA LEU A 193 0.39 -15.34 -17.17
C LEU A 193 -0.27 -16.06 -15.97
N ILE A 194 -0.78 -15.38 -14.93
CA ILE A 194 -1.60 -16.03 -13.87
C ILE A 194 -2.77 -15.11 -13.46
N SER A 195 -3.90 -15.75 -13.13
CA SER A 195 -5.23 -15.20 -12.88
C SER A 195 -5.48 -14.60 -11.49
N VAL A 196 -4.57 -14.71 -10.51
CA VAL A 196 -4.87 -14.25 -9.14
C VAL A 196 -3.62 -13.76 -8.40
N PHE A 197 -3.43 -12.44 -8.34
CA PHE A 197 -2.74 -11.76 -7.23
C PHE A 197 -3.23 -10.30 -7.19
N GLY A 198 -3.94 -9.93 -6.12
CA GLY A 198 -4.59 -8.64 -5.96
C GLY A 198 -3.83 -7.70 -5.03
N VAL A 199 -4.23 -6.43 -5.04
CA VAL A 199 -3.82 -5.42 -4.06
C VAL A 199 -4.22 -5.91 -2.66
N PHE A 200 -3.24 -6.10 -1.78
CA PHE A 200 -3.49 -6.38 -0.36
C PHE A 200 -3.76 -5.04 0.32
N CYS A 201 -5.02 -4.69 0.51
CA CYS A 201 -5.45 -3.55 1.33
C CYS A 201 -5.01 -3.73 2.78
#